data_AF-A0AAX4PDN0-F1
#
_entry.id   AF-A0AAX4PDN0-F1
#
_cell.length_a   1.000
_cell.length_b   1.000
_cell.length_c   1.000
_cell.angle_alpha   90.00
_cell.angle_beta   90.00
_cell.angle_gamma   90.00
#
_symmetry.space_group_name_H-M   'P 1'
#
loop_
_entity.id
_entity.type
_entity.pdbx_description
1 polymer ?
#
loop_
_entity_poly.entity_id
_entity_poly.type
_entity_poly.pdbx_seq_one_letter_code
_entity_poly.pdbx_strand_id
1 'polypeptide(L)'
;MGYGRLSRSSDTFGLGGTRRVSFFFACLSIVLFVLLLQARAPDQTLRGRILGSVTSGDGPFRITSEQKKRVREKKVEEYKSQRKTQCDDQGRWVSFAFGIDDDVEDDVDVDGRYDEKLYVSYEYADSMFEPSIEAERHIRLQTCEVEDEDGESGWIIHRVGPMVGIGGYDRHEVSIVNLPQPQKAKFLTGKFMAPVYQNGELAGFPPLHAHHMMASFSGITHAFESHGDAVCHEKFGGESCYLISYPDGYGLPFINESVTYQDSLSTVSILLNDVRRHDENVTPHPMVFFGEVAFKWSAKVNEITPVSMAALHMQGHTHYFRANIVSKKPNLRWGTGKWLVDGKVIVSPEDQLPWFHAHRSYFTAFWAFAASPEELGLSTDLLRKVGDNNVTKNGPLDEYDVVWTPEDPSKALEEKVATSKKGLKSLRCWMVASDEEVVLEFVNETAGFSPELGEPWQQNWKESWYDRAGEVHCNPWSFKKGDRYTVVAMNGVDDRYNWTHDQSDFFTMMQHNILFLLYETTGPELGPTIEMFGAFSTTGLTQVMVKWSYIPEEFKSKVHYFFKSRKHQGKFDRQLKLYFNTQTKSHFVLTRLLPNSFWKEEMDT
;
A
#
# COMPACT_ATOMS: atom_id res chain seq x y z
N MET A 1 8.77 13.31 -63.12
CA MET A 1 8.97 12.08 -63.92
C MET A 1 8.09 10.99 -63.34
N GLY A 2 7.15 10.47 -64.14
CA GLY A 2 6.74 9.06 -64.20
C GLY A 2 5.92 8.40 -63.08
N TYR A 3 4.60 8.31 -63.31
CA TYR A 3 3.67 7.15 -63.21
C TYR A 3 3.86 6.04 -62.13
N GLY A 4 2.82 5.47 -61.52
CA GLY A 4 1.39 5.50 -61.85
C GLY A 4 0.51 4.61 -60.96
N ARG A 5 -0.81 4.86 -61.05
CA ARG A 5 -1.92 4.03 -60.58
C ARG A 5 -2.03 2.74 -61.41
N LEU A 6 -2.53 1.67 -60.80
CA LEU A 6 -3.36 0.67 -61.50
C LEU A 6 -4.38 0.04 -60.56
N SER A 7 -5.64 0.23 -60.92
CA SER A 7 -6.83 -0.51 -60.50
C SER A 7 -6.92 -1.87 -61.19
N ARG A 8 -7.59 -2.87 -60.58
CA ARG A 8 -8.55 -3.72 -61.33
C ARG A 8 -9.48 -4.53 -60.42
N SER A 9 -10.70 -4.63 -60.91
CA SER A 9 -11.88 -5.28 -60.38
C SER A 9 -12.03 -6.73 -60.88
N SER A 10 -12.86 -7.47 -60.15
CA SER A 10 -13.85 -8.48 -60.57
C SER A 10 -13.43 -9.60 -61.56
N ASP A 11 -13.64 -10.85 -61.15
CA ASP A 11 -14.64 -11.70 -61.82
C ASP A 11 -15.05 -12.95 -61.01
N THR A 12 -16.33 -13.25 -61.18
CA THR A 12 -17.17 -14.35 -60.68
C THR A 12 -17.00 -15.67 -61.45
N PHE A 13 -17.23 -16.82 -60.80
CA PHE A 13 -18.16 -17.94 -61.14
C PHE A 13 -17.67 -19.31 -60.66
N GLY A 14 -18.60 -20.16 -60.20
CA GLY A 14 -18.45 -21.62 -60.33
C GLY A 14 -18.97 -22.49 -59.18
N LEU A 15 -20.25 -22.84 -59.23
CA LEU A 15 -20.91 -23.86 -58.41
C LEU A 15 -20.51 -25.30 -58.82
N GLY A 16 -20.46 -26.20 -57.82
CA GLY A 16 -21.06 -27.54 -57.94
C GLY A 16 -20.12 -28.76 -57.78
N GLY A 17 -20.46 -29.65 -56.84
CA GLY A 17 -20.13 -31.08 -56.98
C GLY A 17 -19.66 -31.87 -55.75
N THR A 18 -20.58 -32.19 -54.83
CA THR A 18 -20.71 -33.43 -54.04
C THR A 18 -19.49 -34.34 -53.75
N ARG A 19 -19.25 -34.67 -52.46
CA ARG A 19 -19.33 -36.05 -51.92
C ARG A 19 -19.17 -36.07 -50.38
N ARG A 20 -20.10 -36.80 -49.74
CA ARG A 20 -20.04 -37.29 -48.35
C ARG A 20 -18.79 -38.13 -48.12
N VAL A 21 -18.22 -38.12 -46.90
CA VAL A 21 -17.80 -39.29 -46.11
C VAL A 21 -17.29 -38.85 -44.71
N SER A 22 -17.83 -39.51 -43.68
CA SER A 22 -17.30 -39.75 -42.32
C SER A 22 -17.28 -38.65 -41.25
N PHE A 23 -18.47 -38.40 -40.70
CA PHE A 23 -18.71 -38.14 -39.28
C PHE A 23 -18.25 -39.34 -38.43
N PHE A 24 -16.98 -39.41 -37.99
CA PHE A 24 -16.61 -40.32 -36.89
C PHE A 24 -15.35 -39.92 -36.09
N PHE A 25 -14.69 -38.81 -36.43
CA PHE A 25 -13.49 -38.32 -35.71
C PHE A 25 -13.71 -37.10 -34.82
N ALA A 26 -14.92 -36.53 -34.76
CA ALA A 26 -15.18 -35.31 -33.99
C ALA A 26 -15.46 -35.53 -32.49
N CYS A 27 -15.90 -36.73 -32.06
CA CYS A 27 -16.22 -36.96 -30.64
C CYS A 27 -15.01 -37.31 -29.77
N LEU A 28 -13.95 -37.90 -30.33
CA LEU A 28 -12.76 -38.25 -29.54
C LEU A 28 -11.88 -37.02 -29.25
N SER A 29 -11.82 -36.07 -30.18
CA SER A 29 -11.06 -34.82 -30.01
C SER A 29 -11.73 -33.87 -29.01
N ILE A 30 -13.06 -33.85 -28.91
CA ILE A 30 -13.78 -33.02 -27.94
C ILE A 30 -13.61 -33.57 -26.51
N VAL A 31 -13.60 -34.89 -26.32
CA VAL A 31 -13.35 -35.50 -25.00
C VAL A 31 -11.89 -35.31 -24.56
N LEU A 32 -10.91 -35.38 -25.48
CA LEU A 32 -9.52 -35.08 -25.15
C LEU A 32 -9.29 -33.58 -24.88
N PHE A 33 -10.00 -32.68 -25.58
CA PHE A 33 -9.92 -31.23 -25.36
C PHE A 33 -10.61 -30.78 -24.07
N VAL A 34 -11.72 -31.42 -23.69
CA VAL A 34 -12.38 -31.19 -22.38
C VAL A 34 -11.57 -31.77 -21.22
N LEU A 35 -10.89 -32.90 -21.41
CA LEU A 35 -9.97 -33.45 -20.40
C LEU A 35 -8.64 -32.67 -20.30
N LEU A 36 -8.16 -32.05 -21.40
CA LEU A 36 -7.00 -31.17 -21.40
C LEU A 36 -7.32 -29.76 -20.85
N LEU A 37 -8.57 -29.29 -20.97
CA LEU A 37 -9.02 -28.05 -20.32
C LEU A 37 -9.37 -28.22 -18.83
N GLN A 38 -9.47 -29.45 -18.33
CA GLN A 38 -9.49 -29.75 -16.88
C GLN A 38 -8.09 -29.83 -16.25
N ALA A 39 -7.02 -29.65 -17.05
CA ALA A 39 -5.68 -29.54 -16.51
C ALA A 39 -5.41 -28.09 -16.03
N ARG A 40 -5.23 -27.98 -14.71
CA ARG A 40 -4.60 -26.87 -13.97
C ARG A 40 -5.46 -25.62 -13.72
N ALA A 41 -6.55 -25.78 -12.98
CA ALA A 41 -6.77 -24.83 -11.90
C ALA A 41 -5.74 -25.17 -10.79
N PRO A 42 -4.96 -24.20 -10.25
CA PRO A 42 -4.08 -24.47 -9.13
C PRO A 42 -4.85 -25.08 -7.96
N ASP A 43 -4.23 -26.09 -7.37
CA ASP A 43 -4.80 -27.11 -6.49
C ASP A 43 -5.45 -26.51 -5.22
N GLN A 44 -6.77 -26.74 -5.03
CA GLN A 44 -7.55 -26.32 -3.85
C GLN A 44 -7.16 -27.07 -2.55
N THR A 45 -6.21 -27.99 -2.57
CA THR A 45 -5.86 -28.84 -1.41
C THR A 45 -5.17 -28.10 -0.26
N LEU A 46 -4.26 -27.16 -0.56
CA LEU A 46 -3.66 -26.29 0.46
C LEU A 46 -4.75 -25.46 1.16
N ARG A 47 -5.63 -24.88 0.36
CA ARG A 47 -6.77 -24.08 0.77
C ARG A 47 -7.68 -24.89 1.70
N GLY A 48 -8.08 -26.10 1.30
CA GLY A 48 -8.94 -26.96 2.12
C GLY A 48 -8.32 -27.39 3.46
N ARG A 49 -6.99 -27.60 3.51
CA ARG A 49 -6.30 -28.04 4.74
C ARG A 49 -5.91 -26.89 5.66
N ILE A 50 -5.44 -25.76 5.13
CA ILE A 50 -5.24 -24.55 5.94
C ILE A 50 -6.58 -24.03 6.43
N LEU A 51 -7.59 -23.91 5.56
CA LEU A 51 -8.92 -23.51 6.01
C LEU A 51 -9.49 -24.55 6.98
N GLY A 52 -9.39 -25.85 6.72
CA GLY A 52 -9.91 -26.88 7.63
C GLY A 52 -9.23 -26.91 9.01
N SER A 53 -7.91 -26.71 9.07
CA SER A 53 -7.14 -26.77 10.32
C SER A 53 -7.07 -25.46 11.09
N VAL A 54 -7.12 -24.32 10.40
CA VAL A 54 -7.09 -22.98 11.01
C VAL A 54 -8.51 -22.47 11.30
N THR A 55 -9.52 -22.91 10.53
CA THR A 55 -10.89 -22.38 10.63
C THR A 55 -11.90 -23.31 11.30
N SER A 56 -11.46 -24.46 11.80
CA SER A 56 -12.28 -25.34 12.66
C SER A 56 -12.39 -24.87 14.11
N GLY A 57 -11.72 -23.78 14.48
CA GLY A 57 -12.01 -23.07 15.72
C GLY A 57 -13.17 -22.09 15.53
N ASP A 58 -14.28 -22.30 16.24
CA ASP A 58 -15.40 -21.35 16.37
C ASP A 58 -14.99 -20.06 17.12
N GLY A 59 -14.00 -19.36 16.61
CA GLY A 59 -13.46 -18.15 17.21
C GLY A 59 -14.40 -16.95 17.00
N PRO A 60 -14.45 -15.99 17.95
CA PRO A 60 -15.32 -14.80 17.91
C PRO A 60 -15.00 -13.79 16.78
N PHE A 61 -14.12 -14.14 15.85
CA PHE A 61 -13.62 -13.24 14.79
C PHE A 61 -14.29 -13.46 13.42
N ARG A 62 -15.28 -14.35 13.32
CA ARG A 62 -16.00 -14.60 12.06
C ARG A 62 -17.21 -13.68 11.92
N ILE A 63 -17.00 -12.53 11.28
CA ILE A 63 -18.09 -11.80 10.64
C ILE A 63 -18.15 -12.17 9.15
N THR A 64 -19.37 -12.30 8.63
CA THR A 64 -19.64 -12.59 7.21
C THR A 64 -19.16 -11.44 6.31
N SER A 65 -18.94 -11.71 5.02
CA SER A 65 -18.61 -10.67 4.05
C SER A 65 -19.65 -9.55 4.01
N GLU A 66 -20.93 -9.91 4.15
CA GLU A 66 -22.06 -8.96 4.21
C GLU A 66 -21.98 -8.05 5.45
N GLN A 67 -21.65 -8.61 6.61
CA GLN A 67 -21.43 -7.81 7.81
C GLN A 67 -20.24 -6.86 7.66
N LYS A 68 -19.14 -7.32 7.05
CA LYS A 68 -17.97 -6.48 6.75
C LYS A 68 -18.34 -5.32 5.84
N LYS A 69 -19.01 -5.63 4.71
CA LYS A 69 -19.52 -4.64 3.75
C LYS A 69 -20.33 -3.56 4.46
N ARG A 70 -21.39 -3.97 5.18
CA ARG A 70 -22.28 -3.05 5.88
C ARG A 70 -21.55 -2.16 6.89
N VAL A 71 -20.59 -2.70 7.64
CA VAL A 71 -19.83 -1.93 8.62
C VAL A 71 -18.95 -0.88 7.94
N ARG A 72 -18.27 -1.24 6.85
CA ARG A 72 -17.39 -0.32 6.12
C ARG A 72 -18.16 0.78 5.41
N GLU A 73 -19.23 0.41 4.71
CA GLU A 73 -20.13 1.36 4.06
C GLU A 73 -20.68 2.34 5.08
N LYS A 74 -21.14 1.84 6.25
CA LYS A 74 -21.60 2.70 7.34
C LYS A 74 -20.51 3.69 7.78
N LYS A 75 -19.27 3.25 8.00
CA LYS A 75 -18.17 4.13 8.42
C LYS A 75 -17.86 5.23 7.39
N VAL A 76 -17.86 4.88 6.10
CA VAL A 76 -17.64 5.85 5.02
C VAL A 76 -18.81 6.81 4.88
N GLU A 77 -20.05 6.34 4.98
CA GLU A 77 -21.23 7.21 4.92
C GLU A 77 -21.31 8.15 6.13
N GLU A 78 -20.93 7.69 7.32
CA GLU A 78 -20.78 8.55 8.51
C GLU A 78 -19.72 9.63 8.28
N TYR A 79 -18.53 9.26 7.80
CA TYR A 79 -17.48 10.21 7.43
C TYR A 79 -17.96 11.24 6.40
N LYS A 80 -18.55 10.79 5.28
CA LYS A 80 -19.08 11.66 4.21
C LYS A 80 -20.16 12.59 4.74
N SER A 81 -21.07 12.09 5.56
CA SER A 81 -22.15 12.88 6.15
C SER A 81 -21.62 13.99 7.07
N GLN A 82 -20.67 13.66 7.96
CA GLN A 82 -20.05 14.63 8.85
C GLN A 82 -19.24 15.67 8.07
N ARG A 83 -18.40 15.24 7.12
CA ARG A 83 -17.65 16.13 6.23
C ARG A 83 -18.58 17.05 5.45
N LYS A 84 -19.63 16.52 4.83
CA LYS A 84 -20.59 17.33 4.07
C LYS A 84 -21.23 18.40 4.96
N THR A 85 -21.74 17.98 6.11
CA THR A 85 -22.46 18.89 7.02
C THR A 85 -21.55 19.98 7.58
N GLN A 86 -20.37 19.61 8.09
CA GLN A 86 -19.49 20.54 8.79
C GLN A 86 -18.54 21.28 7.84
N CYS A 87 -18.03 20.66 6.78
CA CYS A 87 -17.08 21.31 5.88
C CYS A 87 -17.77 21.99 4.70
N ASP A 88 -18.57 21.26 3.94
CA ASP A 88 -19.16 21.77 2.69
C ASP A 88 -20.32 22.73 2.96
N ASP A 89 -21.32 22.28 3.73
CA ASP A 89 -22.57 23.03 3.94
C ASP A 89 -22.39 24.24 4.86
N GLN A 90 -21.51 24.13 5.87
CA GLN A 90 -21.17 25.24 6.77
C GLN A 90 -19.99 26.09 6.27
N GLY A 91 -19.35 25.71 5.16
CA GLY A 91 -18.23 26.46 4.57
C GLY A 91 -17.00 26.54 5.49
N ARG A 92 -16.70 25.49 6.26
CA ARG A 92 -15.56 25.46 7.21
C ARG A 92 -14.21 25.12 6.56
N TRP A 93 -14.16 24.99 5.24
CA TRP A 93 -12.91 24.79 4.51
C TRP A 93 -12.01 26.03 4.61
N VAL A 94 -10.80 25.82 5.12
CA VAL A 94 -9.70 26.80 5.05
C VAL A 94 -8.86 26.45 3.82
N SER A 95 -8.71 27.40 2.91
CA SER A 95 -7.95 27.21 1.67
C SER A 95 -6.59 27.88 1.76
N PHE A 96 -5.55 27.14 1.42
CA PHE A 96 -4.17 27.60 1.31
C PHE A 96 -3.83 27.64 -0.19
N ALA A 97 -3.58 28.85 -0.71
CA ALA A 97 -3.04 29.01 -2.05
C ALA A 97 -1.53 28.78 -1.98
N PHE A 98 -0.99 28.03 -2.95
CA PHE A 98 0.45 27.91 -3.09
C PHE A 98 0.94 29.12 -3.88
N GLY A 99 1.74 29.96 -3.23
CA GLY A 99 2.49 31.00 -3.92
C GLY A 99 3.71 30.35 -4.56
N ILE A 100 3.75 30.33 -5.90
CA ILE A 100 5.02 30.28 -6.64
C ILE A 100 5.53 31.72 -6.61
N ASP A 101 5.92 32.22 -5.44
CA ASP A 101 6.70 33.46 -5.43
C ASP A 101 8.14 33.02 -5.70
N ASP A 102 8.50 32.98 -6.99
CA ASP A 102 9.88 32.73 -7.47
C ASP A 102 10.90 33.72 -6.88
N ASP A 103 10.43 34.79 -6.24
CA ASP A 103 11.22 35.86 -5.63
C ASP A 103 11.36 35.78 -4.10
N VAL A 104 10.92 34.69 -3.43
CA VAL A 104 11.26 34.50 -2.00
C VAL A 104 12.70 33.97 -1.87
N GLU A 105 13.67 34.80 -2.24
CA GLU A 105 15.07 34.63 -1.84
C GLU A 105 15.14 34.69 -0.32
N ASP A 106 15.27 33.54 0.34
CA ASP A 106 15.80 33.38 1.71
C ASP A 106 15.36 34.45 2.74
N ASP A 107 14.06 34.79 2.79
CA ASP A 107 13.47 35.51 3.93
C ASP A 107 13.37 34.54 5.13
N VAL A 108 14.55 34.18 5.63
CA VAL A 108 14.74 33.71 6.98
C VAL A 108 14.42 34.91 7.85
N ASP A 109 13.26 34.87 8.51
CA ASP A 109 12.87 35.90 9.47
C ASP A 109 14.04 36.20 10.42
N VAL A 110 14.17 37.44 10.91
CA VAL A 110 15.35 37.93 11.69
C VAL A 110 15.72 37.03 12.89
N ASP A 111 14.80 36.20 13.36
CA ASP A 111 14.98 35.22 14.45
C ASP A 111 15.51 33.83 13.98
N GLY A 112 15.77 33.65 12.69
CA GLY A 112 16.15 32.36 12.12
C GLY A 112 15.05 31.30 12.22
N ARG A 113 13.78 31.72 12.20
CA ARG A 113 12.63 30.84 12.08
C ARG A 113 12.33 30.72 10.58
N TYR A 114 12.31 29.49 10.09
CA TYR A 114 11.66 29.22 8.81
C TYR A 114 10.19 29.54 9.03
N ASP A 115 9.70 30.55 8.31
CA ASP A 115 8.27 30.83 8.22
C ASP A 115 7.58 29.49 7.93
N GLU A 116 6.55 29.11 8.70
CA GLU A 116 5.86 27.81 8.63
C GLU A 116 5.02 27.67 7.35
N LYS A 117 5.56 28.13 6.23
CA LYS A 117 4.96 28.08 4.92
C LYS A 117 4.79 26.62 4.54
N LEU A 118 3.58 26.36 4.06
CA LEU A 118 3.18 25.10 3.46
C LEU A 118 3.99 24.93 2.17
N TYR A 119 4.91 23.96 2.15
CA TYR A 119 5.67 23.65 0.93
C TYR A 119 4.88 22.64 0.10
N VAL A 120 4.65 22.96 -1.17
CA VAL A 120 3.96 22.07 -2.10
C VAL A 120 4.72 21.96 -3.41
N SER A 121 5.01 20.72 -3.80
CA SER A 121 5.54 20.36 -5.10
C SER A 121 4.43 19.68 -5.91
N TYR A 122 4.25 20.09 -7.16
CA TYR A 122 3.33 19.43 -8.09
C TYR A 122 4.03 19.06 -9.40
N GLU A 123 4.05 17.77 -9.68
CA GLU A 123 4.58 17.24 -10.91
C GLU A 123 3.46 16.63 -11.76
N TYR A 124 3.56 16.86 -13.06
CA TYR A 124 2.63 16.32 -14.03
C TYR A 124 3.39 15.66 -15.18
N ALA A 125 2.85 14.56 -15.69
CA ALA A 125 3.27 13.95 -16.94
C ALA A 125 2.03 13.50 -17.71
N ASP A 126 2.06 13.61 -19.04
CA ASP A 126 0.98 13.09 -19.91
C ASP A 126 0.85 11.56 -19.81
N SER A 127 1.89 10.91 -19.30
CA SER A 127 1.90 9.50 -18.94
C SER A 127 2.86 9.24 -17.78
N MET A 128 2.50 8.33 -16.86
CA MET A 128 3.36 7.91 -15.75
C MET A 128 4.69 7.27 -16.18
N PHE A 129 4.84 6.95 -17.47
CA PHE A 129 6.05 6.36 -18.06
C PHE A 129 6.97 7.40 -18.70
N GLU A 130 6.51 8.65 -18.78
CA GLU A 130 7.29 9.78 -19.22
C GLU A 130 7.93 10.48 -18.01
N PRO A 131 9.08 11.15 -18.20
CA PRO A 131 9.62 12.04 -17.18
C PRO A 131 8.57 13.08 -16.80
N SER A 132 8.32 13.22 -15.51
CA SER A 132 7.47 14.28 -15.01
C SER A 132 8.17 15.63 -15.19
N ILE A 133 7.38 16.64 -15.52
CA ILE A 133 7.80 18.04 -15.49
C ILE A 133 7.09 18.73 -14.34
N GLU A 134 7.80 19.61 -13.65
CA GLU A 134 7.16 20.53 -12.71
C GLU A 134 6.16 21.38 -13.50
N ALA A 135 4.92 21.37 -13.04
CA ALA A 135 3.84 22.03 -13.76
C ALA A 135 3.37 23.25 -12.98
N GLU A 136 3.40 24.40 -13.65
CA GLU A 136 2.73 25.62 -13.19
C GLU A 136 1.21 25.45 -13.28
N ARG A 137 0.63 24.65 -12.38
CA ARG A 137 -0.82 24.56 -12.18
C ARG A 137 -1.18 25.08 -10.80
N HIS A 138 -2.27 25.86 -10.75
CA HIS A 138 -2.85 26.34 -9.50
C HIS A 138 -3.59 25.21 -8.77
N ILE A 139 -2.85 24.26 -8.21
CA ILE A 139 -3.38 23.38 -7.18
C ILE A 139 -3.53 24.19 -5.87
N ARG A 140 -4.37 23.71 -4.96
CA ARG A 140 -4.61 24.30 -3.64
C ARG A 140 -4.75 23.19 -2.61
N LEU A 141 -4.43 23.51 -1.35
CA LEU A 141 -4.78 22.68 -0.21
C LEU A 141 -6.01 23.29 0.44
N GLN A 142 -7.05 22.50 0.64
CA GLN A 142 -8.18 22.84 1.51
C GLN A 142 -8.09 21.96 2.75
N THR A 143 -8.31 22.54 3.92
CA THR A 143 -8.34 21.79 5.18
C THR A 143 -9.62 22.09 5.95
N CYS A 144 -10.20 21.08 6.58
CA CYS A 144 -11.36 21.21 7.45
C CYS A 144 -11.20 20.27 8.65
N GLU A 145 -11.50 20.76 9.84
CA GLU A 145 -11.62 19.94 11.05
C GLU A 145 -13.10 19.73 11.37
N VAL A 146 -13.49 18.47 11.55
CA VAL A 146 -14.83 18.00 11.90
C VAL A 146 -14.75 17.47 13.31
N GLU A 147 -15.69 17.82 14.17
CA GLU A 147 -15.76 17.30 15.54
C GLU A 147 -17.01 16.43 15.70
N ASP A 148 -16.88 15.32 16.44
CA ASP A 148 -18.02 14.55 16.93
C ASP A 148 -18.78 15.36 18.01
N GLU A 149 -19.98 14.91 18.40
CA GLU A 149 -20.86 15.66 19.31
C GLU A 149 -20.21 16.02 20.66
N ASP A 150 -19.28 15.21 21.15
CA ASP A 150 -18.57 15.44 22.41
C ASP A 150 -17.36 16.39 22.28
N GLY A 151 -16.94 16.69 21.06
CA GLY A 151 -15.75 17.51 20.77
C GLY A 151 -14.42 16.88 21.22
N GLU A 152 -14.42 15.61 21.61
CA GLU A 152 -13.26 14.83 22.06
C GLU A 152 -12.73 13.88 20.99
N SER A 153 -13.49 13.65 19.93
CA SER A 153 -13.03 13.00 18.70
C SER A 153 -13.52 13.73 17.46
N GLY A 154 -12.93 13.39 16.31
CA GLY A 154 -13.28 14.04 15.07
C GLY A 154 -12.40 13.60 13.90
N TRP A 155 -12.45 14.37 12.82
CA TRP A 155 -11.61 14.21 11.64
C TRP A 155 -10.87 15.50 11.33
N ILE A 156 -9.61 15.39 10.92
CA ILE A 156 -8.95 16.44 10.14
C ILE A 156 -8.93 15.97 8.69
N ILE A 157 -9.34 16.84 7.77
CA ILE A 157 -9.57 16.50 6.37
C ILE A 157 -8.79 17.47 5.51
N HIS A 158 -7.98 16.95 4.60
CA HIS A 158 -7.18 17.67 3.63
C HIS A 158 -7.65 17.29 2.23
N ARG A 159 -7.96 18.28 1.39
CA ARG A 159 -8.33 18.09 -0.01
C ARG A 159 -7.34 18.85 -0.89
N VAL A 160 -6.72 18.15 -1.82
CA VAL A 160 -5.64 18.66 -2.67
C VAL A 160 -6.10 18.66 -4.12
N GLY A 161 -6.08 19.82 -4.77
CA GLY A 161 -6.49 19.98 -6.16
C GLY A 161 -6.95 21.40 -6.49
N PRO A 162 -7.66 21.65 -7.60
CA PRO A 162 -8.12 20.66 -8.57
C PRO A 162 -6.97 20.08 -9.41
N MET A 163 -7.03 18.78 -9.66
CA MET A 163 -6.25 18.10 -10.69
C MET A 163 -7.15 17.91 -11.93
N VAL A 164 -6.54 17.93 -13.11
CA VAL A 164 -7.27 17.78 -14.37
C VAL A 164 -6.63 16.65 -15.15
N GLY A 165 -7.34 15.52 -15.21
CA GLY A 165 -6.95 14.33 -15.94
C GLY A 165 -7.54 14.31 -17.35
N ILE A 166 -6.75 13.87 -18.31
CA ILE A 166 -7.06 13.73 -19.74
C ILE A 166 -6.97 12.27 -20.19
N GLY A 167 -6.79 11.32 -19.26
CA GLY A 167 -6.55 9.91 -19.54
C GLY A 167 -5.16 9.65 -20.11
N GLY A 168 -4.89 8.39 -20.47
CA GLY A 168 -3.60 7.97 -21.02
C GLY A 168 -2.59 7.55 -19.95
N TYR A 169 -3.06 7.28 -18.73
CA TYR A 169 -2.21 7.12 -17.55
C TYR A 169 -1.43 8.40 -17.22
N ASP A 170 -2.03 9.58 -17.44
CA ASP A 170 -1.42 10.82 -16.98
C ASP A 170 -1.12 10.72 -15.47
N ARG A 171 -0.04 11.37 -15.06
CA ARG A 171 0.51 11.25 -13.72
C ARG A 171 0.37 12.58 -13.01
N HIS A 172 -0.19 12.54 -11.82
CA HIS A 172 -0.35 13.68 -10.94
C HIS A 172 0.32 13.39 -9.61
N GLU A 173 1.45 14.04 -9.35
CA GLU A 173 2.16 13.91 -8.08
C GLU A 173 2.12 15.21 -7.29
N VAL A 174 1.64 15.15 -6.05
CA VAL A 174 1.69 16.26 -5.11
C VAL A 174 2.45 15.84 -3.87
N SER A 175 3.43 16.62 -3.47
CA SER A 175 4.08 16.49 -2.16
C SER A 175 3.87 17.74 -1.34
N ILE A 176 3.29 17.60 -0.15
CA ILE A 176 2.98 18.67 0.80
C ILE A 176 3.78 18.45 2.07
N VAL A 177 4.34 19.52 2.64
CA VAL A 177 5.02 19.52 3.93
C VAL A 177 4.40 20.60 4.82
N ASN A 178 4.29 20.33 6.14
CA ASN A 178 3.66 21.19 7.14
C ASN A 178 2.12 21.27 7.02
N LEU A 179 1.46 20.12 6.85
CA LEU A 179 -0.01 20.09 6.85
C LEU A 179 -0.56 20.61 8.18
N PRO A 180 -1.68 21.35 8.17
CA PRO A 180 -2.37 21.74 9.39
C PRO A 180 -2.74 20.51 10.24
N GLN A 181 -2.57 20.61 11.56
CA GLN A 181 -2.80 19.50 12.48
C GLN A 181 -4.04 19.75 13.36
N PRO A 182 -4.77 18.68 13.75
CA PRO A 182 -5.91 18.77 14.65
C PRO A 182 -5.43 19.17 16.05
N GLN A 183 -5.90 20.29 16.60
CA GLN A 183 -5.33 20.90 17.83
C GLN A 183 -5.65 20.15 19.13
N LYS A 184 -6.64 19.25 19.11
CA LYS A 184 -7.03 18.43 20.27
C LYS A 184 -6.46 17.02 20.25
N ALA A 185 -5.96 16.56 19.10
CA ALA A 185 -5.58 15.17 18.91
C ALA A 185 -4.48 14.73 19.89
N LYS A 186 -4.72 13.57 20.50
CA LYS A 186 -3.73 12.79 21.28
C LYS A 186 -3.48 11.43 20.66
N PHE A 187 -4.43 10.94 19.87
CA PHE A 187 -4.34 9.69 19.11
C PHE A 187 -4.93 9.87 17.72
N LEU A 188 -4.38 9.13 16.77
CA LEU A 188 -5.04 8.82 15.50
C LEU A 188 -5.71 7.46 15.64
N THR A 189 -7.01 7.40 15.36
CA THR A 189 -7.85 6.19 15.53
C THR A 189 -8.37 5.66 14.20
N GLY A 190 -8.10 6.35 13.11
CA GLY A 190 -8.52 5.95 11.78
C GLY A 190 -7.98 6.88 10.72
N LYS A 191 -8.20 6.48 9.48
CA LYS A 191 -7.67 7.17 8.30
C LYS A 191 -8.52 6.92 7.08
N PHE A 192 -8.53 7.87 6.17
CA PHE A 192 -9.19 7.78 4.88
C PHE A 192 -8.33 8.47 3.83
N MET A 193 -8.13 7.82 2.68
CA MET A 193 -7.45 8.43 1.55
C MET A 193 -8.07 7.91 0.26
N ALA A 194 -8.54 8.82 -0.59
CA ALA A 194 -9.13 8.44 -1.87
C ALA A 194 -9.04 9.59 -2.88
N PRO A 195 -9.03 9.26 -4.18
CA PRO A 195 -9.41 10.24 -5.19
C PRO A 195 -10.90 10.56 -5.05
N VAL A 196 -11.25 11.84 -5.09
CA VAL A 196 -12.64 12.32 -4.97
C VAL A 196 -12.97 13.33 -6.08
N TYR A 197 -14.25 13.42 -6.43
CA TYR A 197 -14.76 14.48 -7.27
C TYR A 197 -14.95 15.79 -6.49
N GLN A 198 -15.32 16.86 -7.20
CA GLN A 198 -15.52 18.18 -6.60
C GLN A 198 -16.57 18.20 -5.49
N ASN A 199 -17.62 17.37 -5.58
CA ASN A 199 -18.65 17.22 -4.55
C ASN A 199 -18.19 16.32 -3.38
N GLY A 200 -16.97 15.79 -3.45
CA GLY A 200 -16.40 14.86 -2.49
C GLY A 200 -16.99 13.45 -2.55
N GLU A 201 -17.70 13.09 -3.61
CA GLU A 201 -17.97 11.68 -3.91
C GLU A 201 -16.67 10.97 -4.27
N LEU A 202 -16.57 9.69 -3.91
CA LEU A 202 -15.41 8.86 -4.23
C LEU A 202 -15.35 8.71 -5.76
N ALA A 203 -14.18 8.97 -6.33
CA ALA A 203 -13.97 8.72 -7.75
C ALA A 203 -13.66 7.24 -8.00
N GLY A 204 -13.05 6.56 -7.03
CA GLY A 204 -12.77 5.14 -7.14
C GLY A 204 -11.67 4.79 -8.13
N PHE A 205 -11.45 3.49 -8.24
CA PHE A 205 -10.58 2.91 -9.25
C PHE A 205 -11.35 1.83 -10.02
N PRO A 206 -11.39 1.87 -11.36
CA PRO A 206 -11.21 3.07 -12.19
C PRO A 206 -12.22 4.19 -11.84
N PRO A 207 -12.00 5.49 -12.18
CA PRO A 207 -10.99 6.03 -13.09
C PRO A 207 -9.59 6.27 -12.60
N LEU A 208 -9.45 6.50 -11.30
CA LEU A 208 -8.25 7.09 -10.75
C LEU A 208 -7.48 6.02 -10.01
N HIS A 209 -6.31 5.70 -10.53
CA HIS A 209 -5.38 4.81 -9.86
C HIS A 209 -4.55 5.65 -8.91
N ALA A 210 -4.84 5.57 -7.61
CA ALA A 210 -3.88 6.02 -6.62
C ALA A 210 -2.63 5.14 -6.75
N HIS A 211 -1.42 5.68 -6.75
CA HIS A 211 -0.20 4.90 -6.84
C HIS A 211 0.54 4.92 -5.52
N HIS A 212 0.75 6.13 -4.99
CA HIS A 212 1.33 6.36 -3.68
C HIS A 212 0.54 7.46 -3.01
N MET A 213 -0.28 7.10 -2.03
CA MET A 213 -0.81 8.05 -1.06
C MET A 213 -0.19 7.74 0.29
N MET A 214 0.67 8.63 0.75
CA MET A 214 1.41 8.49 1.99
C MET A 214 1.21 9.76 2.80
N ALA A 215 1.14 9.62 4.12
CA ALA A 215 1.27 10.77 5.00
C ALA A 215 2.13 10.44 6.20
N SER A 216 2.95 11.39 6.63
CA SER A 216 3.76 11.23 7.83
C SER A 216 3.31 12.24 8.88
N PHE A 217 3.10 11.82 10.12
CA PHE A 217 2.79 12.68 11.27
C PHE A 217 3.63 12.28 12.46
N SER A 218 4.15 13.23 13.25
CA SER A 218 4.80 12.93 14.54
C SER A 218 5.89 11.82 14.47
N GLY A 219 6.65 11.74 13.36
CA GLY A 219 7.61 10.65 13.16
C GLY A 219 7.04 9.29 12.78
N ILE A 220 5.74 9.22 12.48
CA ILE A 220 5.04 8.05 11.98
C ILE A 220 4.80 8.27 10.49
N THR A 221 5.52 7.55 9.62
CA THR A 221 5.11 7.44 8.22
C THR A 221 3.95 6.48 8.13
N HIS A 222 2.74 7.01 8.09
CA HIS A 222 1.61 6.18 7.75
C HIS A 222 1.68 5.95 6.24
N ALA A 223 2.14 4.76 5.85
CA ALA A 223 1.87 4.25 4.54
C ALA A 223 0.35 4.02 4.46
N PHE A 224 -0.32 4.74 3.57
CA PHE A 224 -1.72 4.48 3.24
C PHE A 224 -1.82 3.86 1.87
N GLU A 225 -0.70 3.29 1.40
CA GLU A 225 -0.38 2.90 0.03
C GLU A 225 -1.56 2.25 -0.66
N SER A 226 -2.46 3.11 -1.11
CA SER A 226 -3.41 2.85 -2.12
C SER A 226 -2.60 3.01 -3.39
N HIS A 227 -1.96 1.92 -3.79
CA HIS A 227 -2.10 1.57 -5.18
C HIS A 227 -3.62 1.46 -5.40
N GLY A 228 -4.20 1.83 -6.55
CA GLY A 228 -5.66 1.94 -6.69
C GLY A 228 -6.36 0.59 -6.47
N ASP A 229 -5.56 -0.46 -6.29
CA ASP A 229 -5.86 -1.77 -5.76
C ASP A 229 -6.24 -1.87 -4.28
N ALA A 230 -6.09 -0.83 -3.46
CA ALA A 230 -6.52 -0.86 -2.06
C ALA A 230 -8.04 -0.99 -1.89
N VAL A 231 -8.79 -0.77 -2.97
CA VAL A 231 -10.24 -1.03 -3.02
C VAL A 231 -10.46 -2.52 -2.91
N CYS A 232 -11.17 -2.97 -1.88
CA CYS A 232 -11.53 -4.38 -1.76
C CYS A 232 -12.64 -4.74 -2.74
N HIS A 233 -12.90 -6.04 -2.94
CA HIS A 233 -14.02 -6.47 -3.76
C HIS A 233 -15.36 -5.93 -3.22
N GLU A 234 -16.33 -5.68 -4.12
CA GLU A 234 -17.64 -5.07 -3.80
C GLU A 234 -18.40 -5.77 -2.66
N LYS A 235 -18.33 -7.10 -2.61
CA LYS A 235 -18.92 -7.90 -1.52
C LYS A 235 -18.31 -7.70 -0.13
N PHE A 236 -17.16 -7.03 -0.06
CA PHE A 236 -16.46 -6.67 1.15
C PHE A 236 -16.48 -5.15 1.41
N GLY A 237 -17.22 -4.37 0.61
CA GLY A 237 -17.38 -2.92 0.82
C GLY A 237 -16.86 -2.04 -0.31
N GLY A 238 -16.20 -2.61 -1.33
CA GLY A 238 -15.76 -1.82 -2.50
C GLY A 238 -14.85 -0.66 -2.08
N GLU A 239 -15.21 0.53 -2.54
CA GLU A 239 -14.52 1.80 -2.24
C GLU A 239 -14.52 2.14 -0.75
N SER A 240 -15.39 1.53 0.05
CA SER A 240 -15.40 1.75 1.50
C SER A 240 -14.10 1.32 2.18
N CYS A 241 -13.31 0.47 1.51
CA CYS A 241 -11.98 0.05 1.97
C CYS A 241 -10.90 1.14 1.90
N TYR A 242 -11.19 2.30 1.28
CA TYR A 242 -10.32 3.49 1.42
C TYR A 242 -10.29 4.03 2.85
N LEU A 243 -11.31 3.74 3.66
CA LEU A 243 -11.37 4.10 5.07
C LEU A 243 -10.94 2.92 5.93
N ILE A 244 -9.95 3.15 6.80
CA ILE A 244 -9.47 2.18 7.76
C ILE A 244 -9.56 2.78 9.16
N SER A 245 -10.31 2.12 10.02
CA SER A 245 -10.36 2.45 11.45
C SER A 245 -9.54 1.44 12.24
N TYR A 246 -8.89 1.91 13.30
CA TYR A 246 -8.32 1.02 14.31
C TYR A 246 -9.45 0.44 15.16
N PRO A 247 -9.30 -0.76 15.74
CA PRO A 247 -10.31 -1.29 16.64
C PRO A 247 -10.63 -0.31 17.77
N ASP A 248 -11.88 -0.29 18.20
CA ASP A 248 -12.33 0.58 19.27
C ASP A 248 -11.45 0.46 20.51
N GLY A 249 -11.11 1.60 21.11
CA GLY A 249 -10.20 1.68 22.25
C GLY A 249 -8.72 1.56 21.88
N TYR A 250 -8.34 1.59 20.61
CA TYR A 250 -6.94 1.58 20.16
C TYR A 250 -6.60 2.79 19.28
N GLY A 251 -5.37 3.29 19.39
CA GLY A 251 -4.94 4.48 18.65
C GLY A 251 -3.43 4.61 18.53
N LEU A 252 -2.96 5.13 17.41
CA LEU A 252 -1.55 5.53 17.27
C LEU A 252 -1.36 6.85 18.02
N PRO A 253 -0.43 6.96 18.98
CA PRO A 253 -0.28 8.20 19.72
C PRO A 253 0.19 9.33 18.81
N PHE A 254 -0.47 10.47 18.91
CA PHE A 254 -0.25 11.68 18.13
C PHE A 254 0.38 12.76 19.00
N ILE A 255 1.42 13.43 18.51
CA ILE A 255 2.12 14.50 19.23
C ILE A 255 1.72 15.82 18.58
N ASN A 256 1.02 16.64 19.37
CA ASN A 256 0.36 17.86 18.92
C ASN A 256 0.93 19.11 19.60
N GLU A 257 2.21 19.08 19.95
CA GLU A 257 2.84 20.20 20.65
C GLU A 257 3.26 21.24 19.60
N SER A 258 2.27 22.04 19.21
CA SER A 258 2.21 22.97 18.07
C SER A 258 3.03 24.25 18.21
N VAL A 259 4.01 24.35 19.13
CA VAL A 259 4.60 25.68 19.44
C VAL A 259 6.13 25.74 19.39
N THR A 260 6.86 24.62 19.46
CA THR A 260 8.34 24.71 19.60
C THR A 260 9.17 23.74 18.76
N TYR A 261 8.54 22.77 18.09
CA TYR A 261 9.30 21.67 17.48
C TYR A 261 8.88 21.39 16.04
N GLN A 262 9.78 21.71 15.10
CA GLN A 262 9.77 21.28 13.68
C GLN A 262 9.78 19.74 13.49
N ASP A 263 9.61 18.95 14.55
CA ASP A 263 9.43 17.49 14.53
C ASP A 263 8.08 17.04 13.99
N SER A 264 7.18 18.00 13.81
CA SER A 264 5.83 17.81 13.33
C SER A 264 5.76 18.07 11.82
N LEU A 265 6.78 17.69 11.04
CA LEU A 265 6.70 17.67 9.57
C LEU A 265 5.58 16.72 9.18
N SER A 266 4.38 17.28 9.07
CA SER A 266 3.25 16.59 8.52
C SER A 266 3.37 16.62 7.02
N THR A 267 3.79 15.49 6.45
CA THR A 267 3.94 15.37 5.01
C THR A 267 2.78 14.59 4.43
N VAL A 268 2.35 14.95 3.23
CA VAL A 268 1.47 14.14 2.39
C VAL A 268 2.14 14.02 1.03
N SER A 269 2.27 12.81 0.50
CA SER A 269 2.65 12.55 -0.88
C SER A 269 1.49 11.82 -1.54
N ILE A 270 0.98 12.38 -2.63
CA ILE A 270 -0.16 11.88 -3.39
C ILE A 270 0.31 11.69 -4.81
N LEU A 271 0.21 10.47 -5.31
CA LEU A 271 0.44 10.13 -6.70
C LEU A 271 -0.83 9.48 -7.23
N LEU A 272 -1.52 10.14 -8.15
CA LEU A 272 -2.76 9.68 -8.78
C LEU A 272 -2.56 9.62 -10.29
N ASN A 273 -3.10 8.59 -10.94
CA ASN A 273 -3.07 8.47 -12.39
C ASN A 273 -4.49 8.35 -12.98
N ASP A 274 -4.77 9.08 -14.05
CA ASP A 274 -6.00 8.87 -14.83
C ASP A 274 -5.81 7.72 -15.82
N VAL A 275 -6.35 6.55 -15.47
CA VAL A 275 -6.17 5.33 -16.28
C VAL A 275 -7.17 5.21 -17.43
N ARG A 276 -7.96 6.26 -17.70
CA ARG A 276 -8.86 6.28 -18.87
C ARG A 276 -8.05 6.07 -20.13
N ARG A 277 -8.64 5.36 -21.09
CA ARG A 277 -7.99 5.15 -22.39
C ARG A 277 -7.87 6.49 -23.12
N HIS A 278 -6.65 6.83 -23.54
CA HIS A 278 -6.37 7.96 -24.42
C HIS A 278 -5.39 7.50 -25.51
N ASP A 279 -5.90 7.32 -26.73
CA ASP A 279 -5.11 6.92 -27.89
C ASP A 279 -5.66 7.55 -29.18
N GLU A 280 -5.10 7.17 -30.33
CA GLU A 280 -5.48 7.72 -31.65
C GLU A 280 -6.99 7.58 -31.98
N ASN A 281 -7.71 6.66 -31.33
CA ASN A 281 -9.12 6.39 -31.59
C ASN A 281 -10.04 6.87 -30.46
N VAL A 282 -9.48 7.23 -29.30
CA VAL A 282 -10.25 7.58 -28.09
C VAL A 282 -9.58 8.73 -27.36
N THR A 283 -10.30 9.85 -27.20
CA THR A 283 -9.90 10.97 -26.33
C THR A 283 -10.98 11.18 -25.28
N PRO A 284 -10.73 10.88 -24.00
CA PRO A 284 -11.73 11.03 -22.96
C PRO A 284 -11.92 12.53 -22.66
N HIS A 285 -13.12 12.91 -22.18
CA HIS A 285 -13.34 14.27 -21.72
C HIS A 285 -12.46 14.60 -20.50
N PRO A 286 -11.93 15.83 -20.36
CA PRO A 286 -11.20 16.22 -19.16
C PRO A 286 -12.02 15.96 -17.89
N MET A 287 -11.38 15.41 -16.87
CA MET A 287 -11.98 15.11 -15.58
C MET A 287 -11.30 15.92 -14.49
N VAL A 288 -12.09 16.61 -13.68
CA VAL A 288 -11.60 17.34 -12.51
C VAL A 288 -11.73 16.45 -11.28
N PHE A 289 -10.64 16.28 -10.55
CA PHE A 289 -10.61 15.47 -9.33
C PHE A 289 -9.66 16.05 -8.29
N PHE A 290 -9.69 15.47 -7.10
CA PHE A 290 -8.91 15.88 -5.95
C PHE A 290 -8.35 14.64 -5.26
N GLY A 291 -7.20 14.77 -4.60
CA GLY A 291 -6.78 13.81 -3.58
C GLY A 291 -7.33 14.23 -2.22
N GLU A 292 -8.13 13.38 -1.58
CA GLU A 292 -8.62 13.62 -0.22
C GLU A 292 -7.87 12.71 0.76
N VAL A 293 -7.43 13.31 1.86
CA VAL A 293 -6.67 12.68 2.93
C VAL A 293 -7.31 13.10 4.24
N ALA A 294 -7.76 12.15 5.06
CA ALA A 294 -8.34 12.44 6.37
C ALA A 294 -7.80 11.51 7.47
N PHE A 295 -7.71 12.08 8.68
CA PHE A 295 -7.31 11.35 9.88
C PHE A 295 -8.39 11.48 10.94
N LYS A 296 -8.86 10.34 11.44
CA LYS A 296 -9.72 10.30 12.60
C LYS A 296 -8.84 10.47 13.83
N TRP A 297 -9.18 11.42 14.69
CA TRP A 297 -8.42 11.72 15.89
C TRP A 297 -9.28 11.57 17.15
N SER A 298 -8.61 11.37 18.29
CA SER A 298 -9.22 11.34 19.62
C SER A 298 -8.33 12.03 20.65
N ALA A 299 -8.96 12.74 21.58
CA ALA A 299 -8.36 13.36 22.75
C ALA A 299 -8.50 12.51 24.03
N LYS A 300 -9.20 11.36 23.96
CA LYS A 300 -9.59 10.54 25.12
C LYS A 300 -8.46 9.65 25.66
N VAL A 301 -7.49 10.26 26.37
CA VAL A 301 -6.26 9.58 26.84
C VAL A 301 -6.51 8.35 27.70
N ASN A 302 -7.60 8.31 28.47
CA ASN A 302 -7.89 7.20 29.39
C ASN A 302 -8.70 6.07 28.76
N GLU A 303 -9.23 6.27 27.54
CA GLU A 303 -10.05 5.29 26.83
C GLU A 303 -9.31 4.63 25.67
N ILE A 304 -8.22 5.24 25.21
CA ILE A 304 -7.43 4.77 24.07
C ILE A 304 -6.13 4.11 24.54
N THR A 305 -5.99 2.84 24.18
CA THR A 305 -4.76 2.05 24.32
C THR A 305 -3.79 2.41 23.19
N PRO A 306 -2.56 2.84 23.51
CA PRO A 306 -1.56 3.18 22.50
C PRO A 306 -1.10 1.93 21.73
N VAL A 307 -1.02 2.04 20.41
CA VAL A 307 -0.49 0.97 19.54
C VAL A 307 0.77 1.42 18.80
N SER A 308 1.49 0.43 18.28
CA SER A 308 2.63 0.58 17.37
C SER A 308 2.32 -0.11 16.03
N MET A 309 3.12 0.20 15.01
CA MET A 309 3.03 -0.43 13.70
C MET A 309 4.33 -1.17 13.35
N ALA A 310 4.20 -2.32 12.69
CA ALA A 310 5.30 -3.02 12.05
C ALA A 310 4.98 -3.25 10.58
N ALA A 311 5.91 -2.89 9.70
CA ALA A 311 5.89 -3.18 8.29
C ALA A 311 6.80 -4.39 8.03
N LEU A 312 6.19 -5.56 7.90
CA LEU A 312 6.90 -6.79 7.57
C LEU A 312 7.11 -6.82 6.05
N HIS A 313 8.31 -6.48 5.62
CA HIS A 313 8.68 -6.34 4.22
C HIS A 313 9.83 -7.28 3.86
N MET A 314 10.01 -7.51 2.55
CA MET A 314 11.14 -8.24 2.00
C MET A 314 12.43 -7.41 2.09
N GLN A 315 13.60 -8.05 2.17
CA GLN A 315 14.85 -7.28 2.31
C GLN A 315 15.23 -6.55 1.02
N GLY A 316 16.03 -5.49 1.13
CA GLY A 316 16.43 -4.64 0.00
C GLY A 316 17.41 -5.28 -0.99
N HIS A 317 17.87 -4.46 -1.95
CA HIS A 317 18.57 -4.85 -3.18
C HIS A 317 19.83 -5.73 -3.03
N THR A 318 20.53 -5.64 -1.90
CA THR A 318 21.81 -6.34 -1.64
C THR A 318 21.65 -7.65 -0.87
N HIS A 319 20.43 -8.16 -0.75
CA HIS A 319 20.14 -9.40 -0.03
C HIS A 319 19.64 -10.50 -0.97
N TYR A 320 19.98 -11.76 -0.69
CA TYR A 320 19.43 -12.97 -1.37
C TYR A 320 17.90 -13.10 -1.29
N PHE A 321 17.22 -12.16 -0.64
CA PHE A 321 15.77 -12.17 -0.40
C PHE A 321 15.11 -10.89 -0.95
N ARG A 322 15.66 -10.32 -2.02
CA ARG A 322 15.20 -9.03 -2.56
C ARG A 322 13.87 -9.07 -3.32
N ALA A 323 13.19 -7.93 -3.33
CA ALA A 323 11.85 -7.76 -3.90
C ALA A 323 11.80 -7.52 -5.43
N ASN A 324 12.87 -7.01 -6.06
CA ASN A 324 12.76 -6.27 -7.33
C ASN A 324 12.68 -7.07 -8.66
N ILE A 325 12.28 -8.34 -8.65
CA ILE A 325 12.25 -9.12 -9.91
C ILE A 325 10.86 -9.61 -10.17
N VAL A 326 10.35 -9.37 -11.37
CA VAL A 326 9.13 -10.00 -11.88
C VAL A 326 9.54 -11.19 -12.75
N SER A 327 9.34 -12.41 -12.26
CA SER A 327 9.50 -13.61 -13.07
C SER A 327 8.25 -13.88 -13.89
N LYS A 328 8.41 -14.58 -15.02
CA LYS A 328 7.25 -15.08 -15.76
C LYS A 328 6.48 -16.15 -14.97
N LYS A 329 7.18 -17.05 -14.30
CA LYS A 329 6.55 -18.12 -13.53
C LYS A 329 6.37 -17.74 -12.06
N PRO A 330 5.29 -18.19 -11.40
CA PRO A 330 5.17 -18.12 -9.95
C PRO A 330 6.40 -18.73 -9.24
N ASN A 331 6.93 -18.00 -8.25
CA ASN A 331 8.04 -18.39 -7.41
C ASN A 331 7.80 -17.95 -5.96
N LEU A 332 8.55 -18.51 -5.03
CA LEU A 332 8.54 -18.11 -3.63
C LEU A 332 9.82 -17.38 -3.26
N ARG A 333 9.65 -16.42 -2.36
CA ARG A 333 10.73 -15.75 -1.65
C ARG A 333 10.30 -15.49 -0.22
N TRP A 334 11.26 -15.26 0.66
CA TRP A 334 10.96 -14.98 2.05
C TRP A 334 11.93 -14.01 2.68
N GLY A 335 11.45 -13.21 3.63
CA GLY A 335 12.24 -12.35 4.50
C GLY A 335 12.03 -12.73 5.96
N THR A 336 12.97 -12.40 6.84
CA THR A 336 12.85 -12.66 8.28
C THR A 336 13.33 -11.47 9.10
N GLY A 337 12.67 -11.27 10.24
CA GLY A 337 13.06 -10.25 11.22
C GLY A 337 12.94 -10.76 12.65
N LYS A 338 13.12 -9.84 13.59
CA LYS A 338 13.00 -10.05 15.03
C LYS A 338 12.19 -8.93 15.65
N TRP A 339 11.28 -9.29 16.54
CA TRP A 339 10.54 -8.31 17.32
C TRP A 339 11.46 -7.58 18.30
N LEU A 340 11.34 -6.25 18.39
CA LEU A 340 12.17 -5.45 19.29
C LEU A 340 11.58 -5.32 20.69
N VAL A 341 10.30 -5.63 20.83
CA VAL A 341 9.53 -5.54 22.07
C VAL A 341 8.63 -6.76 22.23
N ASP A 342 8.07 -6.90 23.44
CA ASP A 342 6.97 -7.82 23.70
C ASP A 342 5.67 -7.20 23.20
N GLY A 343 4.83 -7.96 22.51
CA GLY A 343 3.61 -7.38 21.96
C GLY A 343 2.55 -8.40 21.58
N LYS A 344 1.43 -7.85 21.14
CA LYS A 344 0.28 -8.61 20.66
C LYS A 344 -0.25 -7.93 19.41
N VAL A 345 -0.27 -8.67 18.30
CA VAL A 345 -0.87 -8.21 17.05
C VAL A 345 -2.36 -8.00 17.26
N ILE A 346 -2.83 -6.83 16.84
CA ILE A 346 -4.22 -6.42 16.89
C ILE A 346 -4.83 -6.71 15.52
N VAL A 347 -5.97 -7.39 15.52
CA VAL A 347 -6.70 -7.75 14.32
C VAL A 347 -8.10 -7.13 14.39
N SER A 348 -8.46 -6.31 13.40
CA SER A 348 -9.82 -5.78 13.25
C SER A 348 -10.61 -6.74 12.37
N PRO A 349 -11.64 -7.45 12.88
CA PRO A 349 -12.49 -8.27 12.05
C PRO A 349 -13.27 -7.44 11.01
N GLU A 350 -13.54 -6.16 11.33
CA GLU A 350 -14.32 -5.24 10.51
C GLU A 350 -13.48 -4.53 9.44
N ASP A 351 -12.32 -3.99 9.82
CA ASP A 351 -11.54 -3.06 8.97
C ASP A 351 -10.33 -3.72 8.30
N GLN A 352 -10.25 -5.06 8.30
CA GLN A 352 -9.15 -5.78 7.64
C GLN A 352 -7.77 -5.35 8.14
N LEU A 353 -7.64 -5.13 9.46
CA LEU A 353 -6.34 -4.98 10.08
C LEU A 353 -5.87 -6.37 10.51
N PRO A 354 -4.66 -6.79 10.14
CA PRO A 354 -3.60 -6.04 9.44
C PRO A 354 -3.78 -5.92 7.92
N TRP A 355 -3.12 -4.91 7.33
CA TRP A 355 -3.23 -4.58 5.91
C TRP A 355 -1.98 -5.02 5.13
N PHE A 356 -2.19 -5.57 3.94
CA PHE A 356 -1.16 -5.91 2.98
C PHE A 356 -1.12 -4.95 1.80
N HIS A 357 0.03 -4.31 1.64
CA HIS A 357 0.41 -3.59 0.44
C HIS A 357 1.14 -4.56 -0.51
N ALA A 358 0.69 -4.64 -1.75
CA ALA A 358 1.47 -5.26 -2.81
C ALA A 358 0.86 -4.95 -4.17
N HIS A 359 1.71 -5.02 -5.19
CA HIS A 359 1.32 -4.93 -6.57
C HIS A 359 0.80 -6.32 -7.03
N ARG A 360 -0.49 -6.65 -6.85
CA ARG A 360 -0.98 -8.06 -6.95
C ARG A 360 -0.94 -8.66 -8.34
N SER A 361 -0.83 -7.81 -9.36
CA SER A 361 -0.38 -8.18 -10.71
C SER A 361 0.82 -9.14 -10.71
N TYR A 362 1.67 -9.06 -9.68
CA TYR A 362 2.85 -9.88 -9.50
C TYR A 362 2.86 -10.66 -8.18
N PHE A 363 2.15 -10.17 -7.16
CA PHE A 363 2.10 -10.79 -5.83
C PHE A 363 0.73 -11.40 -5.54
N THR A 364 0.58 -12.66 -5.89
CA THR A 364 -0.70 -13.37 -5.81
C THR A 364 -0.94 -14.03 -4.45
N ALA A 365 0.08 -14.14 -3.61
CA ALA A 365 -0.06 -14.66 -2.25
C ALA A 365 1.03 -14.18 -1.28
N PHE A 366 0.70 -14.24 0.01
CA PHE A 366 1.55 -13.88 1.13
C PHE A 366 1.26 -14.75 2.35
N TRP A 367 2.29 -15.03 3.14
CA TRP A 367 2.19 -15.74 4.42
C TRP A 367 3.15 -15.14 5.44
N ALA A 368 2.68 -14.86 6.65
CA ALA A 368 3.52 -14.50 7.79
C ALA A 368 3.48 -15.59 8.87
N PHE A 369 4.66 -16.01 9.30
CA PHE A 369 4.88 -17.06 10.28
C PHE A 369 5.60 -16.51 11.51
N ALA A 370 5.20 -16.96 12.70
CA ALA A 370 5.91 -16.74 13.96
C ALA A 370 7.04 -17.79 14.14
N ALA A 371 7.97 -17.82 13.20
CA ALA A 371 9.10 -18.75 13.12
C ALA A 371 10.25 -18.15 12.30
N SER A 372 11.47 -18.65 12.46
CA SER A 372 12.58 -18.36 11.52
C SER A 372 12.46 -19.19 10.23
N PRO A 373 13.14 -18.81 9.13
CA PRO A 373 13.12 -19.60 7.90
C PRO A 373 13.60 -21.03 8.14
N GLU A 374 14.66 -21.22 8.92
CA GLU A 374 15.23 -22.54 9.21
C GLU A 374 14.25 -23.42 10.00
N GLU A 375 13.50 -22.81 10.93
CA GLU A 375 12.45 -23.51 11.68
C GLU A 375 11.27 -23.95 10.81
N LEU A 376 11.08 -23.29 9.65
CA LEU A 376 10.11 -23.61 8.60
C LEU A 376 10.68 -24.55 7.52
N GLY A 377 11.95 -24.95 7.63
CA GLY A 377 12.63 -25.73 6.59
C GLY A 377 12.96 -24.93 5.32
N LEU A 378 12.90 -23.59 5.39
CA LEU A 378 13.26 -22.69 4.31
C LEU A 378 14.74 -22.32 4.42
N SER A 379 15.51 -22.69 3.43
CA SER A 379 16.97 -22.54 3.42
C SER A 379 17.45 -22.03 2.06
N THR A 380 18.64 -21.39 2.05
CA THR A 380 19.17 -20.73 0.85
C THR A 380 19.51 -21.71 -0.27
N ASP A 381 19.70 -22.99 0.01
CA ASP A 381 19.88 -24.07 -0.98
C ASP A 381 18.61 -24.40 -1.77
N LEU A 382 17.45 -23.84 -1.42
CA LEU A 382 16.24 -23.89 -2.25
C LEU A 382 16.23 -22.80 -3.34
N LEU A 383 17.00 -21.72 -3.14
CA LEU A 383 17.00 -20.57 -4.04
C LEU A 383 17.86 -20.85 -5.27
N ARG A 384 17.37 -20.44 -6.43
CA ARG A 384 18.04 -20.55 -7.73
C ARG A 384 17.99 -19.19 -8.41
N LYS A 385 19.02 -18.87 -9.21
CA LYS A 385 18.98 -17.66 -10.03
C LYS A 385 17.74 -17.71 -10.94
N VAL A 386 17.01 -16.60 -11.02
CA VAL A 386 15.84 -16.47 -11.88
C VAL A 386 16.26 -16.79 -13.32
N GLY A 387 15.61 -17.81 -13.91
CA GLY A 387 15.92 -18.25 -15.27
C GLY A 387 15.02 -17.61 -16.33
N ASP A 388 13.95 -16.95 -15.91
CA ASP A 388 12.84 -16.49 -16.73
C ASP A 388 12.44 -15.05 -16.39
N ASN A 389 13.44 -14.17 -16.24
CA ASN A 389 13.17 -12.74 -16.14
C ASN A 389 12.35 -12.35 -17.37
N ASN A 390 11.20 -11.74 -17.13
CA ASN A 390 10.48 -11.17 -18.25
C ASN A 390 11.36 -10.09 -18.88
N VAL A 391 11.14 -9.82 -20.16
CA VAL A 391 11.84 -8.77 -20.94
C VAL A 391 11.40 -7.39 -20.42
N THR A 392 11.60 -7.16 -19.14
CA THR A 392 11.37 -5.90 -18.46
C THR A 392 12.57 -5.03 -18.74
N LYS A 393 12.37 -3.72 -18.90
CA LYS A 393 13.48 -2.76 -19.08
C LYS A 393 14.34 -2.62 -17.80
N ASN A 394 14.16 -3.48 -16.78
CA ASN A 394 14.81 -3.43 -15.46
C ASN A 394 16.30 -3.82 -15.44
N GLY A 395 16.91 -3.96 -16.61
CA GLY A 395 18.32 -4.29 -16.73
C GLY A 395 18.64 -5.78 -16.52
N PRO A 396 19.95 -6.12 -16.51
CA PRO A 396 20.40 -7.50 -16.37
C PRO A 396 20.15 -8.05 -14.96
N LEU A 397 19.87 -9.35 -14.87
CA LEU A 397 19.80 -10.04 -13.60
C LEU A 397 21.16 -10.05 -12.89
N ASP A 398 21.22 -9.62 -11.65
CA ASP A 398 22.43 -9.68 -10.82
C ASP A 398 22.55 -10.99 -10.00
N GLU A 399 23.45 -11.00 -9.02
CA GLU A 399 23.74 -12.18 -8.19
C GLU A 399 22.70 -12.44 -7.09
N TYR A 400 21.94 -11.42 -6.71
CA TYR A 400 20.92 -11.51 -5.66
C TYR A 400 19.54 -11.87 -6.23
N ASP A 401 19.46 -12.06 -7.55
CA ASP A 401 18.26 -12.45 -8.27
C ASP A 401 17.93 -13.92 -8.13
N VAL A 402 17.69 -14.36 -6.91
CA VAL A 402 17.45 -15.76 -6.58
C VAL A 402 16.07 -15.98 -5.97
N VAL A 403 15.41 -17.06 -6.36
CA VAL A 403 14.03 -17.41 -5.95
C VAL A 403 13.88 -18.92 -5.84
N TRP A 404 12.87 -19.39 -5.11
CA TRP A 404 12.51 -20.80 -5.12
C TRP A 404 11.42 -21.05 -6.17
N THR A 405 11.75 -21.80 -7.23
CA THR A 405 10.86 -22.11 -8.38
C THR A 405 10.43 -23.58 -8.40
N PRO A 406 9.67 -24.09 -7.42
CA PRO A 406 9.05 -25.41 -7.54
C PRO A 406 7.96 -25.38 -8.63
N GLU A 407 7.50 -26.55 -9.08
CA GLU A 407 6.42 -26.63 -10.08
C GLU A 407 5.10 -26.04 -9.55
N ASP A 408 4.80 -26.28 -8.27
CA ASP A 408 3.69 -25.68 -7.54
C ASP A 408 4.24 -24.98 -6.28
N PRO A 409 4.48 -23.65 -6.34
CA PRO A 409 4.92 -22.84 -5.21
C PRO A 409 4.12 -23.05 -3.94
N SER A 410 2.79 -22.91 -4.00
CA SER A 410 1.95 -22.93 -2.81
C SER A 410 2.00 -24.30 -2.12
N LYS A 411 1.87 -25.37 -2.90
CA LYS A 411 1.95 -26.74 -2.38
C LYS A 411 3.33 -27.08 -1.83
N ALA A 412 4.39 -26.68 -2.53
CA ALA A 412 5.75 -26.91 -2.06
C ALA A 412 6.02 -26.20 -0.73
N LEU A 413 5.55 -24.95 -0.56
CA LEU A 413 5.63 -24.23 0.71
C LEU A 413 4.91 -24.99 1.82
N GLU A 414 3.70 -25.47 1.57
CA GLU A 414 2.93 -26.26 2.54
C GLU A 414 3.66 -27.51 2.96
N GLU A 415 4.11 -28.34 2.01
CA GLU A 415 4.81 -29.58 2.30
C GLU A 415 6.08 -29.32 3.12
N LYS A 416 6.81 -28.25 2.78
CA LYS A 416 8.01 -27.84 3.51
C LYS A 416 7.69 -27.39 4.93
N VAL A 417 6.69 -26.54 5.09
CA VAL A 417 6.30 -26.02 6.41
C VAL A 417 5.65 -27.11 7.25
N ALA A 418 4.82 -27.98 6.69
CA ALA A 418 4.13 -29.07 7.40
C ALA A 418 5.10 -30.10 7.99
N THR A 419 6.21 -30.35 7.31
CA THR A 419 7.28 -31.25 7.78
C THR A 419 8.33 -30.57 8.65
N SER A 420 8.25 -29.24 8.80
CA SER A 420 9.19 -28.45 9.59
C SER A 420 8.97 -28.56 11.11
N LYS A 421 9.95 -28.12 11.90
CA LYS A 421 9.90 -28.11 13.37
C LYS A 421 8.72 -27.29 13.90
N LYS A 422 8.44 -26.13 13.29
CA LYS A 422 7.37 -25.24 13.76
C LYS A 422 6.02 -25.58 13.16
N GLY A 423 5.97 -26.18 11.98
CA GLY A 423 4.71 -26.60 11.35
C GLY A 423 3.83 -25.44 10.88
N LEU A 424 2.70 -25.78 10.25
CA LEU A 424 1.66 -24.82 9.84
C LEU A 424 1.03 -24.07 11.03
N LYS A 425 1.10 -24.62 12.24
CA LYS A 425 0.67 -23.93 13.47
C LYS A 425 1.45 -22.65 13.77
N SER A 426 2.54 -22.37 13.06
CA SER A 426 3.26 -21.10 13.16
C SER A 426 2.75 -20.05 12.18
N LEU A 427 1.90 -20.42 11.21
CA LEU A 427 1.22 -19.47 10.33
C LEU A 427 0.33 -18.55 11.16
N ARG A 428 0.34 -17.27 10.81
CA ARG A 428 -0.38 -16.26 11.56
C ARG A 428 -1.21 -15.33 10.72
N CYS A 429 -0.61 -14.80 9.66
CA CYS A 429 -1.32 -14.05 8.63
C CYS A 429 -1.11 -14.74 7.31
N TRP A 430 -2.11 -14.69 6.45
CA TRP A 430 -1.97 -15.10 5.08
C TRP A 430 -2.97 -14.36 4.21
N MET A 431 -2.67 -14.37 2.94
CA MET A 431 -3.52 -13.82 1.91
C MET A 431 -3.18 -14.59 0.65
N VAL A 432 -4.19 -15.20 0.05
CA VAL A 432 -4.00 -16.06 -1.12
C VAL A 432 -5.21 -15.82 -2.00
N ALA A 433 -4.99 -15.53 -3.29
CA ALA A 433 -6.09 -15.44 -4.24
C ALA A 433 -7.00 -16.68 -4.11
N SER A 434 -8.28 -16.46 -3.85
CA SER A 434 -9.28 -17.52 -3.71
C SER A 434 -10.46 -17.20 -4.61
N ASP A 435 -11.31 -18.19 -4.94
CA ASP A 435 -12.53 -17.92 -5.73
C ASP A 435 -13.49 -16.97 -4.99
N GLU A 436 -13.31 -16.82 -3.67
CA GLU A 436 -14.01 -15.84 -2.85
C GLU A 436 -13.26 -14.50 -2.77
N GLU A 437 -11.98 -14.44 -3.07
CA GLU A 437 -11.21 -13.20 -3.20
C GLU A 437 -11.06 -12.92 -4.69
N VAL A 438 -12.05 -12.26 -5.25
CA VAL A 438 -12.00 -11.76 -6.62
C VAL A 438 -11.07 -10.56 -6.58
N VAL A 439 -9.78 -10.85 -6.65
CA VAL A 439 -8.69 -9.86 -6.62
C VAL A 439 -8.64 -9.09 -7.91
N LEU A 440 -9.25 -9.60 -8.98
CA LEU A 440 -9.37 -8.84 -10.21
C LEU A 440 -10.77 -8.97 -10.81
N GLU A 441 -11.37 -7.82 -11.07
CA GLU A 441 -12.65 -7.74 -11.76
C GLU A 441 -12.42 -7.28 -13.20
N PHE A 442 -12.96 -8.04 -14.15
CA PHE A 442 -13.04 -7.63 -15.53
C PHE A 442 -14.30 -6.77 -15.70
N VAL A 443 -14.12 -5.47 -15.94
CA VAL A 443 -15.25 -4.55 -16.08
C VAL A 443 -15.67 -4.51 -17.56
N ASN A 444 -16.60 -5.39 -17.92
CA ASN A 444 -17.11 -5.58 -19.30
C ASN A 444 -17.98 -4.41 -19.79
N GLU A 445 -18.64 -3.72 -18.86
CA GLU A 445 -19.75 -2.79 -19.13
C GLU A 445 -19.33 -1.47 -19.80
N THR A 446 -18.03 -1.24 -19.99
CA THR A 446 -17.52 0.02 -20.54
C THR A 446 -17.12 -0.04 -22.01
N ALA A 447 -17.21 -1.21 -22.66
CA ALA A 447 -16.83 -1.43 -24.05
C ALA A 447 -17.63 -0.57 -25.07
N GLY A 448 -18.79 -0.02 -24.68
CA GLY A 448 -19.62 0.83 -25.52
C GLY A 448 -19.74 2.26 -24.96
N PHE A 449 -19.56 3.26 -25.82
CA PHE A 449 -20.05 4.61 -25.55
C PHE A 449 -21.58 4.54 -25.52
N SER A 450 -22.18 4.44 -24.32
CA SER A 450 -23.63 4.60 -24.17
C SER A 450 -23.92 6.07 -23.85
N PRO A 451 -24.69 6.78 -24.69
CA PRO A 451 -25.21 8.12 -24.35
C PRO A 451 -26.06 8.15 -23.06
N GLU A 452 -26.47 6.98 -22.55
CA GLU A 452 -27.25 6.81 -21.32
C GLU A 452 -26.37 6.77 -20.06
N LEU A 453 -25.06 6.50 -20.21
CA LEU A 453 -24.08 6.63 -19.14
C LEU A 453 -23.61 8.10 -19.12
N GLY A 454 -24.35 8.91 -18.36
CA GLY A 454 -24.30 10.38 -18.38
C GLY A 454 -23.00 11.03 -17.92
N GLU A 455 -21.99 10.28 -17.47
CA GLU A 455 -20.86 10.83 -16.75
C GLU A 455 -19.48 10.33 -17.25
N PRO A 456 -18.42 11.17 -17.30
CA PRO A 456 -17.11 10.83 -17.89
C PRO A 456 -16.36 9.65 -17.27
N TRP A 457 -16.71 9.24 -16.04
CA TRP A 457 -16.17 8.06 -15.35
C TRP A 457 -16.87 6.75 -15.72
N GLN A 458 -17.84 6.79 -16.63
CA GLN A 458 -18.56 5.61 -17.10
C GLN A 458 -18.06 5.13 -18.47
N GLN A 459 -16.91 5.66 -18.94
CA GLN A 459 -16.43 5.50 -20.32
C GLN A 459 -15.18 4.59 -20.43
N ASN A 460 -15.21 3.73 -21.46
CA ASN A 460 -14.21 2.81 -22.02
C ASN A 460 -12.81 2.77 -21.36
N TRP A 461 -12.78 2.12 -20.19
CA TRP A 461 -11.60 1.52 -19.60
C TRP A 461 -11.01 0.49 -20.55
N LYS A 462 -9.68 0.42 -20.65
CA LYS A 462 -9.01 -0.68 -21.36
C LYS A 462 -9.57 -2.00 -20.81
N GLU A 463 -9.92 -2.96 -21.67
CA GLU A 463 -10.27 -4.33 -21.25
C GLU A 463 -9.12 -4.88 -20.39
N SER A 464 -9.21 -4.72 -19.08
CA SER A 464 -8.10 -4.93 -18.17
C SER A 464 -8.63 -5.37 -16.83
N TRP A 465 -7.90 -6.28 -16.23
CA TRP A 465 -8.16 -6.82 -14.92
C TRP A 465 -7.63 -5.80 -13.91
N TYR A 466 -8.50 -5.30 -13.04
CA TYR A 466 -8.14 -4.31 -12.03
C TYR A 466 -7.98 -4.93 -10.67
N ASP A 467 -6.82 -4.70 -10.08
CA ASP A 467 -6.47 -5.25 -8.80
C ASP A 467 -7.40 -4.68 -7.73
N ARG A 468 -7.91 -5.56 -6.87
CA ARG A 468 -8.78 -5.29 -5.74
C ARG A 468 -8.17 -6.05 -4.58
N ALA A 469 -7.86 -5.37 -3.49
CA ALA A 469 -7.17 -5.96 -2.37
C ALA A 469 -7.91 -7.22 -1.89
N GLY A 470 -7.25 -8.37 -2.04
CA GLY A 470 -7.67 -9.61 -1.39
C GLY A 470 -7.65 -9.44 0.13
N GLU A 471 -8.49 -10.20 0.82
CA GLU A 471 -8.61 -10.10 2.27
C GLU A 471 -7.39 -10.72 2.96
N VAL A 472 -6.78 -9.96 3.87
CA VAL A 472 -5.75 -10.49 4.74
C VAL A 472 -6.44 -11.23 5.88
N HIS A 473 -6.12 -12.51 6.03
CA HIS A 473 -6.62 -13.35 7.12
C HIS A 473 -5.54 -13.45 8.18
N CYS A 474 -5.87 -13.06 9.41
CA CYS A 474 -4.92 -13.12 10.51
C CYS A 474 -5.54 -13.65 11.79
N ASN A 475 -4.74 -14.43 12.50
CA ASN A 475 -5.01 -14.78 13.88
C ASN A 475 -4.30 -13.79 14.80
N PRO A 476 -4.94 -13.31 15.88
CA PRO A 476 -4.24 -12.60 16.93
C PRO A 476 -3.05 -13.43 17.41
N TRP A 477 -1.90 -12.79 17.61
CA TRP A 477 -0.72 -13.48 18.11
C TRP A 477 0.09 -12.61 19.04
N SER A 478 0.56 -13.23 20.12
CA SER A 478 1.52 -12.62 21.03
C SER A 478 2.93 -13.03 20.64
N PHE A 479 3.87 -12.12 20.88
CA PHE A 479 5.28 -12.32 20.61
C PHE A 479 6.11 -11.70 21.73
N LYS A 480 7.33 -12.20 21.87
CA LYS A 480 8.34 -11.69 22.81
C LYS A 480 9.47 -10.99 22.07
N LYS A 481 10.11 -10.05 22.74
CA LYS A 481 11.33 -9.41 22.28
C LYS A 481 12.35 -10.48 21.88
N GLY A 482 12.86 -10.38 20.66
CA GLY A 482 13.81 -11.32 20.07
C GLY A 482 13.18 -12.52 19.36
N ASP A 483 11.87 -12.74 19.49
CA ASP A 483 11.16 -13.74 18.68
C ASP A 483 11.33 -13.43 17.19
N ARG A 484 11.54 -14.48 16.41
CA ARG A 484 11.68 -14.36 14.95
C ARG A 484 10.33 -14.53 14.29
N TYR A 485 10.17 -13.82 13.18
CA TYR A 485 9.10 -14.07 12.24
C TYR A 485 9.68 -14.20 10.82
N THR A 486 8.91 -14.81 9.94
CA THR A 486 9.23 -14.99 8.53
C THR A 486 8.02 -14.60 7.69
N VAL A 487 8.24 -13.78 6.69
CA VAL A 487 7.27 -13.47 5.66
C VAL A 487 7.64 -14.20 4.38
N VAL A 488 6.69 -14.83 3.72
CA VAL A 488 6.85 -15.52 2.45
C VAL A 488 5.91 -14.86 1.45
N ALA A 489 6.40 -14.54 0.27
CA ALA A 489 5.63 -13.95 -0.81
C ALA A 489 5.68 -14.86 -2.03
N MET A 490 4.55 -15.01 -2.71
CA MET A 490 4.50 -15.60 -4.06
C MET A 490 4.63 -14.46 -5.05
N ASN A 491 5.70 -14.49 -5.85
CA ASN A 491 5.98 -13.52 -6.90
C ASN A 491 5.91 -14.22 -8.25
N GLY A 492 5.31 -13.59 -9.24
CA GLY A 492 5.35 -14.01 -10.63
C GLY A 492 4.14 -13.50 -11.37
N VAL A 493 4.27 -13.41 -12.68
CA VAL A 493 3.15 -13.10 -13.56
C VAL A 493 2.15 -14.25 -13.47
N ASP A 494 0.89 -13.95 -13.13
CA ASP A 494 -0.17 -14.95 -13.16
C ASP A 494 -0.61 -15.18 -14.62
N ASP A 495 -0.60 -16.44 -15.06
CA ASP A 495 -0.98 -16.82 -16.42
C ASP A 495 -2.47 -16.58 -16.71
N ARG A 496 -3.31 -16.41 -15.68
CA ARG A 496 -4.73 -16.06 -15.85
C ARG A 496 -4.92 -14.65 -16.38
N TYR A 497 -3.93 -13.79 -16.19
CA TYR A 497 -3.98 -12.42 -16.67
C TYR A 497 -3.50 -12.41 -18.13
N ASN A 498 -4.38 -12.00 -19.04
CA ASN A 498 -4.08 -12.00 -20.47
C ASN A 498 -3.17 -10.80 -20.82
N TRP A 499 -1.87 -10.93 -20.56
CA TRP A 499 -0.85 -9.88 -20.76
C TRP A 499 -0.53 -9.59 -22.25
N THR A 500 -1.52 -9.62 -23.14
CA THR A 500 -1.36 -9.48 -24.59
C THR A 500 -1.22 -8.04 -25.09
N HIS A 501 -1.35 -7.04 -24.22
CA HIS A 501 -1.17 -5.65 -24.59
C HIS A 501 0.15 -5.09 -24.04
N ASP A 502 0.82 -4.29 -24.88
CA ASP A 502 2.04 -3.55 -24.62
C ASP A 502 1.96 -2.83 -23.26
N GLN A 503 2.42 -3.52 -22.22
CA GLN A 503 2.50 -3.06 -20.84
C GLN A 503 3.95 -3.09 -20.39
N SER A 504 4.90 -2.91 -21.34
CA SER A 504 6.33 -2.69 -21.09
C SER A 504 6.60 -1.64 -19.99
N ASP A 505 5.60 -0.80 -19.79
CA ASP A 505 5.42 0.29 -18.86
C ASP A 505 5.08 -0.10 -17.41
N PHE A 506 4.25 -1.13 -17.16
CA PHE A 506 4.02 -1.66 -15.79
C PHE A 506 5.28 -2.33 -15.20
N PHE A 507 6.18 -2.77 -16.08
CA PHE A 507 7.35 -3.54 -15.71
C PHE A 507 8.50 -2.70 -15.15
N THR A 508 8.50 -1.36 -15.26
CA THR A 508 9.58 -0.49 -14.77
C THR A 508 9.45 -0.10 -13.30
N MET A 509 8.28 -0.30 -12.70
CA MET A 509 8.07 -0.05 -11.28
C MET A 509 8.79 -1.13 -10.45
N MET A 510 9.56 -0.71 -9.45
CA MET A 510 10.07 -1.63 -8.43
C MET A 510 8.88 -2.30 -7.73
N GLN A 511 8.82 -3.62 -7.80
CA GLN A 511 7.70 -4.40 -7.25
C GLN A 511 8.09 -4.88 -5.86
N HIS A 512 7.21 -4.69 -4.88
CA HIS A 512 7.44 -5.14 -3.52
C HIS A 512 6.12 -5.43 -2.79
N ASN A 513 6.23 -6.00 -1.60
CA ASN A 513 5.08 -6.38 -0.79
C ASN A 513 5.34 -6.19 0.70
N ILE A 514 4.46 -5.46 1.37
CA ILE A 514 4.59 -5.06 2.78
C ILE A 514 3.34 -5.49 3.53
N LEU A 515 3.51 -6.24 4.61
CA LEU A 515 2.43 -6.48 5.56
C LEU A 515 2.53 -5.50 6.73
N PHE A 516 1.59 -4.57 6.82
CA PHE A 516 1.46 -3.64 7.93
C PHE A 516 0.62 -4.24 9.06
N LEU A 517 1.28 -4.53 10.18
CA LEU A 517 0.70 -5.03 11.42
C LEU A 517 0.57 -3.91 12.44
N LEU A 518 -0.59 -3.78 13.06
CA LEU A 518 -0.71 -3.04 14.33
C LEU A 518 -0.49 -3.99 15.48
N TYR A 519 0.19 -3.51 16.52
CA TYR A 519 0.37 -4.28 17.74
C TYR A 519 0.32 -3.40 18.98
N GLU A 520 -0.26 -3.95 20.04
CA GLU A 520 -0.14 -3.43 21.39
C GLU A 520 1.20 -3.87 21.94
N THR A 521 1.93 -2.94 22.57
CA THR A 521 3.14 -3.32 23.29
C THR A 521 2.77 -3.78 24.69
N THR A 522 3.22 -4.98 25.07
CA THR A 522 2.87 -5.62 26.36
C THR A 522 4.05 -5.68 27.33
N GLY A 523 5.24 -5.27 26.87
CA GLY A 523 6.45 -5.16 27.67
C GLY A 523 6.57 -3.81 28.39
N PRO A 524 7.63 -3.64 29.21
CA PRO A 524 7.90 -2.38 29.91
C PRO A 524 8.39 -1.25 28.98
N GLU A 525 8.91 -1.60 27.80
CA GLU A 525 9.33 -0.66 26.76
C GLU A 525 8.18 -0.49 25.78
N LEU A 526 7.78 0.75 25.44
CA LEU A 526 6.87 0.98 24.31
C LEU A 526 7.56 0.59 23.01
N GLY A 527 6.82 -0.02 22.08
CA GLY A 527 7.33 -0.36 20.78
C GLY A 527 7.83 0.87 20.02
N PRO A 528 8.78 0.69 19.09
CA PRO A 528 9.06 1.71 18.09
C PRO A 528 7.76 2.08 17.36
N THR A 529 7.79 3.24 16.76
CA THR A 529 6.62 3.85 16.16
C THR A 529 6.30 3.19 14.82
N ILE A 530 7.35 2.85 14.07
CA ILE A 530 7.29 1.93 12.94
C ILE A 530 8.53 1.04 12.94
N GLU A 531 8.33 -0.28 12.92
CA GLU A 531 9.38 -1.23 12.55
C GLU A 531 9.29 -1.51 11.05
N MET A 532 10.19 -0.97 10.25
CA MET A 532 10.27 -1.24 8.82
C MET A 532 11.36 -2.25 8.52
N PHE A 533 10.98 -3.48 8.19
CA PHE A 533 11.96 -4.52 7.90
C PHE A 533 12.33 -4.55 6.43
N GLY A 534 13.51 -3.98 6.11
CA GLY A 534 13.97 -3.74 4.75
C GLY A 534 13.46 -2.38 4.29
N ALA A 535 14.33 -1.37 4.24
CA ALA A 535 13.95 -0.09 3.67
C ALA A 535 13.57 -0.23 2.19
N PHE A 536 12.71 0.66 1.68
CA PHE A 536 12.57 0.90 0.23
C PHE A 536 13.93 1.18 -0.42
N SER A 537 14.87 1.72 0.36
CA SER A 537 16.23 1.99 -0.08
C SER A 537 17.14 0.76 0.02
N THR A 538 18.01 0.68 -0.99
CA THR A 538 18.98 -0.34 -1.38
C THR A 538 19.92 -0.93 -0.32
N THR A 539 19.84 -0.51 0.94
CA THR A 539 20.86 -0.83 1.96
C THR A 539 20.79 -2.26 2.50
N GLY A 540 19.66 -2.97 2.33
CA GLY A 540 19.45 -4.32 2.87
C GLY A 540 19.35 -4.37 4.41
N LEU A 541 19.31 -3.22 5.08
CA LEU A 541 19.22 -3.09 6.53
C LEU A 541 17.75 -3.02 6.98
N THR A 542 17.49 -3.51 8.20
CA THR A 542 16.22 -3.22 8.88
C THR A 542 16.22 -1.74 9.29
N GLN A 543 15.11 -1.06 9.07
CA GLN A 543 14.91 0.32 9.48
C GLN A 543 14.01 0.34 10.71
N VAL A 544 14.48 0.97 11.77
CA VAL A 544 13.67 1.19 12.97
C VAL A 544 13.42 2.67 13.08
N MET A 545 12.15 3.05 12.99
CA MET A 545 11.73 4.42 13.24
C MET A 545 11.19 4.50 14.65
N VAL A 546 11.90 5.24 15.48
CA VAL A 546 11.46 5.51 16.84
C VAL A 546 11.10 6.99 16.93
N LYS A 547 10.02 7.29 17.66
CA LYS A 547 9.78 8.65 18.14
C LYS A 547 11.03 9.20 18.80
N TRP A 548 11.27 10.49 18.64
CA TRP A 548 12.36 11.17 19.33
C TRP A 548 12.23 11.02 20.86
N SER A 549 11.01 10.91 21.38
CA SER A 549 10.76 10.68 22.81
C SER A 549 11.02 9.24 23.27
N TYR A 550 11.33 8.31 22.35
CA TYR A 550 11.70 6.94 22.71
C TYR A 550 13.05 6.92 23.41
N ILE A 551 13.02 6.49 24.68
CA ILE A 551 14.20 6.34 25.54
C ILE A 551 14.14 4.95 26.17
N PRO A 552 15.05 4.03 25.79
CA PRO A 552 15.20 2.75 26.47
C PRO A 552 15.37 2.92 27.98
N GLU A 553 14.88 1.96 28.76
CA GLU A 553 14.95 2.00 30.23
C GLU A 553 16.39 2.23 30.75
N GLU A 554 17.36 1.55 30.13
CA GLU A 554 18.79 1.67 30.42
C GLU A 554 19.34 3.10 30.27
N PHE A 555 18.65 3.95 29.51
CA PHE A 555 19.04 5.33 29.21
C PHE A 555 18.23 6.36 29.97
N LYS A 556 17.11 6.01 30.63
CA LYS A 556 16.23 6.96 31.34
C LYS A 556 16.98 7.78 32.38
N SER A 557 17.87 7.15 33.16
CA SER A 557 18.71 7.84 34.16
C SER A 557 19.69 8.88 33.59
N LYS A 558 19.91 8.87 32.27
CA LYS A 558 20.87 9.73 31.56
C LYS A 558 20.21 10.69 30.57
N VAL A 559 18.87 10.74 30.53
CA VAL A 559 18.11 11.60 29.61
C VAL A 559 18.60 13.04 29.65
N HIS A 560 18.68 13.65 30.84
CA HIS A 560 19.15 15.03 30.98
C HIS A 560 20.54 15.27 30.38
N TYR A 561 21.43 14.27 30.43
CA TYR A 561 22.75 14.37 29.79
C TYR A 561 22.65 14.31 28.26
N PHE A 562 21.83 13.41 27.72
CA PHE A 562 21.68 13.22 26.28
C PHE A 562 21.05 14.41 25.58
N PHE A 563 20.12 15.08 26.25
CA PHE A 563 19.40 16.22 25.71
C PHE A 563 20.03 17.57 26.08
N LYS A 564 21.27 17.60 26.61
CA LYS A 564 21.95 18.86 26.98
C LYS A 564 22.60 19.62 25.81
N SER A 565 23.06 18.94 24.76
CA SER A 565 23.58 19.60 23.55
C SER A 565 23.50 18.70 22.31
N ARG A 566 23.56 19.28 21.09
CA ARG A 566 23.53 18.50 19.82
C ARG A 566 24.60 17.41 19.77
N LYS A 567 25.75 17.71 20.37
CA LYS A 567 26.85 16.75 20.54
C LYS A 567 26.45 15.57 21.45
N HIS A 568 25.68 15.82 22.50
CA HIS A 568 25.18 14.78 23.41
C HIS A 568 24.05 13.97 22.78
N GLN A 569 23.16 14.58 21.99
CA GLN A 569 22.14 13.84 21.24
C GLN A 569 22.78 12.95 20.18
N GLY A 570 23.79 13.43 19.44
CA GLY A 570 24.55 12.55 18.54
C GLY A 570 25.32 11.44 19.27
N LYS A 571 25.62 11.58 20.58
CA LYS A 571 26.10 10.46 21.41
C LYS A 571 24.95 9.51 21.77
N PHE A 572 23.78 10.04 22.11
CA PHE A 572 22.58 9.24 22.37
C PHE A 572 22.17 8.42 21.14
N ASP A 573 22.11 9.01 19.94
CA ASP A 573 21.78 8.31 18.71
C ASP A 573 22.76 7.17 18.42
N ARG A 574 24.06 7.41 18.65
CA ARG A 574 25.07 6.35 18.55
C ARG A 574 24.84 5.26 19.59
N GLN A 575 24.55 5.61 20.83
CA GLN A 575 24.26 4.65 21.89
C GLN A 575 22.96 3.89 21.64
N LEU A 576 21.94 4.53 21.09
CA LEU A 576 20.67 3.92 20.72
C LEU A 576 20.84 2.97 19.54
N LYS A 577 21.60 3.37 18.52
CA LYS A 577 21.99 2.49 17.41
C LYS A 577 22.79 1.28 17.91
N LEU A 578 23.73 1.47 18.82
CA LEU A 578 24.50 0.38 19.46
C LEU A 578 23.60 -0.53 20.31
N TYR A 579 22.67 0.05 21.07
CA TYR A 579 21.67 -0.67 21.86
C TYR A 579 20.86 -1.59 20.95
N PHE A 580 20.22 -1.05 19.90
CA PHE A 580 19.45 -1.86 18.96
C PHE A 580 20.30 -2.93 18.28
N ASN A 581 21.50 -2.59 17.77
CA ASN A 581 22.39 -3.57 17.15
C ASN A 581 22.75 -4.72 18.10
N THR A 582 22.96 -4.42 19.40
CA THR A 582 23.28 -5.43 20.42
C THR A 582 22.08 -6.33 20.70
N GLN A 583 20.90 -5.72 20.88
CA GLN A 583 19.68 -6.44 21.23
C GLN A 583 19.25 -7.44 20.15
N THR A 584 19.41 -7.09 18.88
CA THR A 584 18.87 -7.89 17.78
C THR A 584 19.93 -8.70 17.04
N LYS A 585 21.21 -8.37 17.25
CA LYS A 585 22.35 -8.86 16.45
C LYS A 585 22.19 -8.56 14.95
N SER A 586 21.59 -7.42 14.60
CA SER A 586 21.43 -6.96 13.22
C SER A 586 21.82 -5.50 13.07
N HIS A 587 22.24 -5.10 11.87
CA HIS A 587 22.53 -3.70 11.55
C HIS A 587 21.23 -2.97 11.23
N PHE A 588 21.02 -1.80 11.84
CA PHE A 588 19.87 -0.95 11.57
C PHE A 588 20.20 0.42 11.01
N VAL A 589 19.23 0.94 10.27
CA VAL A 589 19.03 2.39 10.11
C VAL A 589 18.10 2.84 11.23
N LEU A 590 18.65 3.57 12.20
CA LEU A 590 17.86 4.28 13.18
C LEU A 590 17.49 5.63 12.57
N THR A 591 16.21 5.81 12.24
CA THR A 591 15.69 7.12 11.90
C THR A 591 15.02 7.67 13.14
N ARG A 592 15.63 8.69 13.73
CA ARG A 592 14.96 9.59 14.68
C ARG A 592 14.72 10.88 13.92
N LEU A 593 13.47 11.29 13.81
CA LEU A 593 13.18 12.64 13.38
C LEU A 593 13.61 13.53 14.55
N LEU A 594 14.72 14.24 14.37
CA LEU A 594 15.27 15.13 15.39
C LEU A 594 14.73 16.55 15.13
N PRO A 595 14.35 17.29 16.18
CA PRO A 595 13.90 18.64 15.99
C PRO A 595 15.11 19.49 15.67
N ASN A 596 15.11 20.16 14.52
CA ASN A 596 16.16 21.11 14.17
C ASN A 596 16.27 22.25 15.21
N SER A 597 15.19 22.56 15.94
CA SER A 597 15.09 23.65 16.92
C SER A 597 15.60 23.34 18.33
N PHE A 598 15.84 22.07 18.70
CA PHE A 598 16.15 21.68 20.11
C PHE A 598 17.39 22.39 20.71
N TRP A 599 18.27 22.91 19.86
CA TRP A 599 19.56 23.45 20.28
C TRP A 599 19.64 24.98 20.28
N LYS A 600 18.57 25.66 19.87
CA LYS A 600 18.57 27.13 19.82
C LYS A 600 18.20 27.76 21.16
N GLU A 601 17.24 27.20 21.91
CA GLU A 601 16.72 27.88 23.12
C GLU A 601 17.59 27.69 24.39
N GLU A 602 18.41 26.65 24.49
CA GLU A 602 19.30 26.45 25.67
C GLU A 602 20.70 27.09 25.53
N MET A 603 21.00 27.77 24.41
CA MET A 603 22.27 28.51 24.27
C MET A 603 22.17 30.01 24.60
N ASP A 604 20.95 30.53 24.76
CA ASP A 604 20.68 31.94 25.11
C ASP A 604 20.23 32.15 26.57
N THR A 605 20.32 31.12 27.42
CA THR A 605 20.23 31.18 28.89
C THR A 605 21.42 30.47 29.52
#